data_AF-A0A2A2DK50-F1
#
_entry.id   AF-A0A2A2DK50-F1
#
_cell.length_a   1.000
_cell.length_b   1.000
_cell.length_c   1.000
_cell.angle_alpha   90.00
_cell.angle_beta   90.00
_cell.angle_gamma   90.00
#
_symmetry.space_group_name_H-M   'P 1'
#
loop_
_entity.id
_entity.type
_entity.pdbx_description
1 polymer ?
#
loop_
_entity_poly.entity_id
_entity_poly.type
_entity_poly.pdbx_seq_one_letter_code
_entity_poly.pdbx_strand_id
1 'polypeptide(L)'
;MAADQGDLTELKRYVEAKYDLNKRIPPSSNLGGEGSPPIVTAAYAGQCEAVDYLLANGAKADDKSVKIGQTAVMGAALSGKVRCMKSLLAKGARPDVRDEAGGD
;
A
#
# COMPACT_ATOMS: atom_id res chain seq x y z
N MET A 1 -5.50 -18.21 12.70
CA MET A 1 -6.61 -17.28 12.43
C MET A 1 -6.22 -15.93 13.01
N ALA A 2 -5.87 -14.91 12.20
CA ALA A 2 -5.69 -13.50 12.66
C ALA A 2 -5.21 -12.52 11.56
N ALA A 3 -4.67 -12.97 10.43
CA ALA A 3 -4.04 -12.05 9.46
C ALA A 3 -5.03 -11.22 8.62
N ASP A 4 -6.32 -11.61 8.59
CA ASP A 4 -7.31 -10.97 7.72
C ASP A 4 -8.13 -9.88 8.43
N GLN A 5 -8.40 -10.04 9.73
CA GLN A 5 -9.19 -9.05 10.51
C GLN A 5 -8.35 -8.04 11.29
N GLY A 6 -7.11 -8.37 11.66
CA GLY A 6 -6.23 -7.48 12.43
C GLY A 6 -5.80 -6.24 11.62
N ASP A 7 -5.40 -6.45 10.37
CA ASP A 7 -4.86 -5.42 9.48
C ASP A 7 -5.86 -4.30 9.19
N LEU A 8 -7.09 -4.64 8.82
CA LEU A 8 -8.15 -3.65 8.56
C LEU A 8 -8.55 -2.88 9.82
N THR A 9 -8.54 -3.54 10.99
CA THR A 9 -8.89 -2.90 12.27
C THR A 9 -7.83 -1.89 12.68
N GLU A 10 -6.55 -2.23 12.51
CA GLU A 10 -5.45 -1.28 12.71
C GLU A 10 -5.50 -0.14 11.71
N LEU A 11 -5.71 -0.42 10.41
CA LEU A 11 -5.86 0.62 9.38
C LEU A 11 -6.99 1.60 9.70
N LYS A 12 -8.14 1.10 10.15
CA LYS A 12 -9.26 1.93 10.61
C LYS A 12 -8.83 2.85 11.75
N ARG A 13 -8.13 2.33 12.75
CA ARG A 13 -7.60 3.14 13.85
C ARG A 13 -6.67 4.25 13.40
N TYR A 14 -5.76 4.00 12.44
CA TYR A 14 -4.86 5.04 11.93
C TYR A 14 -5.64 6.13 11.18
N VAL A 15 -6.62 5.74 10.36
CA VAL A 15 -7.52 6.68 9.69
C VAL A 15 -8.32 7.51 10.69
N GLU A 16 -8.93 6.88 11.69
CA GLU A 16 -9.69 7.55 12.75
C GLU A 16 -8.82 8.48 13.59
N ALA A 17 -7.57 8.07 13.85
CA ALA A 17 -6.56 8.89 14.52
C ALA A 17 -6.04 10.05 13.63
N LYS A 18 -6.60 10.22 12.42
CA LYS A 18 -6.19 11.22 11.42
C LYS A 18 -4.70 11.15 11.08
N TYR A 19 -4.11 9.95 11.11
CA TYR A 19 -2.76 9.77 10.62
C TYR A 19 -2.72 10.03 9.11
N ASP A 20 -1.69 10.76 8.68
CA ASP A 20 -1.38 10.93 7.27
C ASP A 20 -1.00 9.57 6.66
N LEU A 21 -1.96 8.92 5.99
CA LEU A 21 -1.75 7.65 5.28
C LEU A 21 -0.62 7.71 4.23
N ASN A 22 -0.28 8.92 3.77
CA ASN A 22 0.78 9.18 2.80
C ASN A 22 2.16 9.41 3.45
N LYS A 23 2.21 9.87 4.71
CA LYS A 23 3.48 10.25 5.37
C LYS A 23 4.12 9.15 6.22
N ARG A 24 3.51 7.95 6.26
CA ARG A 24 3.97 6.70 6.89
C ARG A 24 3.26 6.41 8.22
N ILE A 25 2.76 5.18 8.34
CA ILE A 25 2.35 4.62 9.62
C ILE A 25 3.62 4.34 10.45
N PRO A 26 3.61 4.58 11.77
CA PRO A 26 4.73 4.24 12.65
C PRO A 26 5.11 2.75 12.54
N PRO A 27 6.38 2.40 12.82
CA PRO A 27 6.91 1.03 12.73
C PRO A 27 6.26 0.04 13.70
N SER A 28 5.37 0.50 14.57
CA SER A 28 4.53 -0.34 15.43
C SER A 28 3.46 -1.11 14.66
N SER A 29 3.18 -0.75 13.42
CA SER A 29 2.22 -1.46 12.57
C SER A 29 2.89 -2.69 11.93
N ASN A 30 2.23 -3.85 12.02
CA ASN A 30 2.67 -5.06 11.29
C ASN A 30 2.51 -4.94 9.76
N LEU A 31 2.01 -3.79 9.30
CA LEU A 31 1.81 -3.34 7.92
C LEU A 31 3.09 -2.94 7.17
N GLY A 32 4.26 -3.43 7.58
CA GLY A 32 5.49 -3.33 6.80
C GLY A 32 6.54 -2.37 7.36
N GLY A 33 7.79 -2.83 7.32
CA GLY A 33 8.94 -2.22 7.97
C GLY A 33 9.16 -0.76 7.62
N GLU A 34 9.54 -0.03 8.66
CA GLU A 34 10.03 1.36 8.72
C GLU A 34 9.89 2.14 7.41
N GLY A 35 8.70 2.72 7.22
CA GLY A 35 8.54 3.84 6.32
C GLY A 35 8.12 3.57 4.89
N SER A 36 7.59 2.38 4.61
CA SER A 36 6.80 2.20 3.40
C SER A 36 5.38 2.74 3.60
N PRO A 37 4.74 3.30 2.57
CA PRO A 37 3.32 3.64 2.64
C PRO A 37 2.48 2.39 2.92
N PRO A 38 1.44 2.47 3.78
CA PRO A 38 0.53 1.36 4.10
C PRO A 38 0.02 0.63 2.86
N ILE A 39 -0.30 1.40 1.83
CA ILE A 39 -0.90 0.91 0.59
C ILE A 39 0.05 0.04 -0.21
N VAL A 40 1.37 0.30 -0.13
CA VAL A 40 2.38 -0.52 -0.80
C VAL A 40 2.47 -1.89 -0.13
N THR A 41 2.49 -1.93 1.20
CA THR A 41 2.53 -3.20 1.92
C THR A 41 1.24 -3.99 1.76
N ALA A 42 0.09 -3.34 1.87
CA ALA A 42 -1.20 -4.00 1.66
C ALA A 42 -1.30 -4.62 0.26
N ALA A 43 -0.81 -3.91 -0.76
CA ALA A 43 -0.77 -4.39 -2.13
C ALA A 43 0.20 -5.58 -2.30
N TYR A 44 1.37 -5.54 -1.65
CA TYR A 44 2.34 -6.63 -1.63
C TYR A 44 1.80 -7.87 -0.92
N ALA A 45 1.17 -7.70 0.25
CA ALA A 45 0.51 -8.76 1.00
C ALA A 45 -0.70 -9.35 0.25
N GLY A 46 -1.24 -8.64 -0.74
CA GLY A 46 -2.46 -9.03 -1.47
C GLY A 46 -3.75 -8.74 -0.72
N GLN A 47 -3.71 -7.83 0.25
CA GLN A 47 -4.85 -7.38 1.03
C GLN A 47 -5.62 -6.31 0.24
N CYS A 48 -6.40 -6.74 -0.75
CA CYS A 48 -7.09 -5.79 -1.62
C CYS A 48 -8.13 -4.95 -0.87
N GLU A 49 -8.75 -5.50 0.18
CA GLU A 49 -9.67 -4.74 1.03
C GLU A 49 -8.97 -3.62 1.81
N ALA A 50 -7.76 -3.87 2.32
CA ALA A 50 -6.93 -2.85 2.96
C ALA A 50 -6.54 -1.76 1.95
N VAL A 51 -6.14 -2.15 0.74
CA VAL A 51 -5.84 -1.22 -0.37
C VAL A 51 -7.04 -0.35 -0.70
N ASP A 52 -8.22 -0.93 -0.92
CA ASP A 52 -9.44 -0.18 -1.22
C ASP A 52 -9.84 0.75 -0.07
N TYR A 53 -9.70 0.31 1.18
CA TYR A 53 -9.97 1.13 2.36
C TYR A 53 -9.01 2.34 2.45
N LEU A 54 -7.71 2.12 2.23
CA LEU A 54 -6.71 3.18 2.22
C LEU A 54 -6.98 4.21 1.12
N LEU A 55 -7.29 3.74 -0.09
CA LEU A 55 -7.64 4.59 -1.23
C LEU A 55 -8.90 5.41 -0.96
N ALA A 56 -9.91 4.81 -0.33
CA ALA A 56 -11.13 5.50 0.07
C ALA A 56 -10.86 6.62 1.09
N ASN A 57 -9.80 6.50 1.89
CA ASN A 57 -9.39 7.46 2.90
C ASN A 57 -8.31 8.45 2.42
N GLY A 58 -8.03 8.51 1.11
CA GLY A 58 -7.12 9.50 0.54
C GLY A 58 -5.64 9.08 0.52
N ALA A 59 -5.35 7.78 0.68
CA ALA A 59 -4.01 7.27 0.38
C ALA A 59 -3.70 7.40 -1.12
N LYS A 60 -2.47 7.79 -1.43
CA LYS A 60 -1.99 7.91 -2.82
C LYS A 60 -1.39 6.59 -3.27
N ALA A 61 -1.96 6.03 -4.33
CA ALA A 61 -1.44 4.81 -4.95
C ALA A 61 -0.08 5.00 -5.63
N ASP A 62 0.24 6.25 -5.99
CA ASP A 62 1.48 6.64 -6.67
C ASP A 62 2.64 6.89 -5.69
N ASP A 63 2.41 6.82 -4.37
CA ASP A 63 3.49 6.97 -3.40
C ASP A 63 4.45 5.77 -3.48
N LYS A 64 5.74 6.09 -3.57
CA LYS A 64 6.83 5.10 -3.62
C LYS A 64 7.19 4.64 -2.20
N SER A 65 7.47 3.35 -2.05
CA SER A 65 8.11 2.82 -0.85
C SER A 65 9.48 3.46 -0.69
N VAL A 66 9.77 3.93 0.52
CA VAL A 66 11.06 4.55 0.85
C VAL A 66 12.20 3.53 0.75
N LYS A 67 11.92 2.23 0.94
CA LYS A 67 12.95 1.19 1.01
C LYS A 67 13.41 0.70 -0.36
N ILE A 68 12.47 0.61 -1.30
CA ILE A 68 12.69 -0.01 -2.61
C ILE A 68 12.29 0.89 -3.78
N GLY A 69 11.71 2.07 -3.52
CA GLY A 69 11.27 2.99 -4.58
C GLY A 69 10.00 2.57 -5.32
N GLN A 70 9.30 1.52 -4.86
CA GLN A 70 8.18 0.90 -5.58
C GLN A 70 6.81 1.45 -5.18
N THR A 71 5.91 1.57 -6.14
CA THR A 71 4.51 1.92 -5.89
C THR A 71 3.68 0.71 -5.46
N ALA A 72 2.46 0.96 -4.99
CA ALA A 72 1.55 -0.11 -4.62
C ALA A 72 1.20 -1.04 -5.80
N VAL A 73 1.11 -0.48 -7.01
CA VAL A 73 0.87 -1.28 -8.23
C VAL A 73 2.03 -2.23 -8.49
N MET A 74 3.28 -1.76 -8.32
CA MET A 74 4.47 -2.59 -8.46
C MET A 74 4.52 -3.70 -7.43
N GLY A 75 4.24 -3.40 -6.16
CA GLY A 75 4.16 -4.41 -5.10
C GLY A 75 3.11 -5.49 -5.39
N ALA A 76 1.92 -5.08 -5.87
CA ALA A 76 0.88 -6.01 -6.31
C ALA A 76 1.31 -6.81 -7.56
N ALA A 77 1.99 -6.20 -8.52
CA ALA A 77 2.47 -6.86 -9.74
C ALA A 77 3.53 -7.92 -9.43
N LEU A 78 4.51 -7.60 -8.59
CA LEU A 78 5.56 -8.53 -8.16
C LEU A 78 4.97 -9.73 -7.40
N SER A 79 3.97 -9.49 -6.56
CA SER A 79 3.28 -10.56 -5.82
C SER A 79 2.19 -11.27 -6.63
N GLY A 80 1.98 -10.92 -7.90
CA GLY A 80 0.95 -11.52 -8.77
C GLY A 80 -0.50 -11.23 -8.34
N LYS A 81 -0.72 -10.17 -7.56
CA LYS A 81 -2.03 -9.80 -6.98
C LYS A 81 -2.87 -9.00 -7.96
N VAL A 82 -3.34 -9.67 -9.02
CA VAL A 82 -4.13 -9.04 -10.11
C VAL A 82 -5.35 -8.30 -9.59
N ARG A 83 -6.05 -8.82 -8.57
CA ARG A 83 -7.24 -8.16 -7.98
C ARG A 83 -6.88 -6.79 -7.38
N CYS A 84 -5.82 -6.73 -6.58
CA CYS A 84 -5.39 -5.49 -5.93
C CYS A 84 -4.85 -4.51 -6.98
N MET A 85 -4.13 -5.02 -7.98
CA MET A 85 -3.62 -4.23 -9.10
C MET A 85 -4.76 -3.58 -9.87
N LYS A 86 -5.87 -4.30 -10.13
CA LYS A 86 -7.06 -3.73 -10.76
C LYS A 86 -7.70 -2.63 -9.91
N SER A 87 -7.84 -2.83 -8.59
CA SER A 87 -8.37 -1.78 -7.70
C SER A 87 -7.50 -0.51 -7.74
N LEU A 88 -6.18 -0.67 -7.70
CA LEU A 88 -5.22 0.44 -7.78
C LEU A 88 -5.33 1.18 -9.12
N LEU A 89 -5.30 0.44 -10.24
CA LEU A 89 -5.43 1.02 -11.58
C LEU A 89 -6.79 1.72 -11.78
N ALA A 90 -7.87 1.14 -11.26
CA ALA A 90 -9.20 1.75 -11.30
C ALA A 90 -9.27 3.07 -10.52
N LYS A 91 -8.40 3.26 -9.52
CA LYS A 91 -8.27 4.49 -8.73
C LYS A 91 -7.25 5.48 -9.31
N GLY A 92 -6.73 5.21 -10.51
CA GLY A 92 -5.81 6.09 -11.23
C GLY A 92 -4.34 5.90 -10.89
N ALA A 93 -3.98 4.82 -10.20
CA ALA A 93 -2.58 4.49 -9.92
C ALA A 93 -1.82 4.29 -11.22
N ARG A 94 -0.62 4.87 -11.32
CA ARG A 94 0.22 4.74 -12.50
C ARG A 94 1.09 3.48 -12.40
N PRO A 95 0.96 2.52 -13.34
CA PRO A 95 1.89 1.38 -13.42
C PRO A 95 3.27 1.81 -13.93
N ASP A 96 3.34 2.95 -14.64
CA ASP A 96 4.53 3.44 -15.34
C ASP A 96 5.48 4.25 -14.44
N VAL A 97 5.30 4.20 -13.11
CA VAL A 97 6.25 4.83 -12.20
C VAL A 97 7.52 3.99 -12.23
N ARG A 98 8.38 4.20 -13.25
CA ARG A 98 9.64 3.48 -13.43
C ARG A 98 10.38 3.40 -12.10
N ASP A 99 10.64 2.15 -11.71
CA ASP A 99 11.57 1.83 -10.64
C ASP A 99 12.92 2.37 -11.13
N GLU A 100 13.58 3.23 -10.35
CA GLU A 100 14.90 3.75 -10.70
C GLU A 100 15.97 2.63 -10.73
N ALA A 101 15.60 1.36 -10.55
CA ALA A 101 16.45 0.19 -10.81
C ALA A 101 16.59 -0.20 -12.29
N GLY A 102 16.15 0.63 -13.24
CA GLY A 102 16.32 0.42 -14.68
C GLY A 102 17.24 1.46 -15.32
N GLY A 103 18.50 1.52 -14.90
CA GLY A 103 19.56 2.23 -15.61
C GLY A 103 20.64 1.23 -16.05
N ASP A 104 20.74 1.06 -17.37
CA ASP A 104 21.78 0.41 -18.20
C ASP A 104 22.69 -0.71 -17.62
#